data_AF-A0A818LXT5-F1
#
_entry.id   AF-A0A818LXT5-F1
#
_cell.length_a   1.000
_cell.length_b   1.000
_cell.length_c   1.000
_cell.angle_alpha   90.00
_cell.angle_beta   90.00
_cell.angle_gamma   90.00
#
_symmetry.space_group_name_H-M   'P 1'
#
loop_
_entity.id
_entity.type
_entity.pdbx_description
1 polymer ?
#
loop_
_entity_poly.entity_id
_entity_poly.type
_entity_poly.pdbx_seq_one_letter_code
_entity_poly.pdbx_strand_id
1 'polypeptide(L)'
;MASSTSTKAPCVTCNNKGVDIFKCEGCSEIFCGNHANEHRDMLSDQLDIIVLEHDVLEQTITDHSNHAKNHHFLLTQINKWEQDPIIKIQQAVEETRQQIKKLICSHTGK
;
A
#
# COMPACT_ATOMS: atom_id res chain seq x y z
N MET A 1 2.67 9.35 65.59
CA MET A 1 2.52 8.42 64.45
C MET A 1 1.61 9.09 63.44
N ALA A 2 2.15 9.64 62.35
CA ALA A 2 1.33 10.20 61.28
C ALA A 2 0.88 9.06 60.37
N SER A 3 -0.42 8.74 60.39
CA SER A 3 -1.01 7.80 59.43
C SER A 3 -1.16 8.49 58.09
N SER A 4 -0.29 8.17 57.14
CA SER A 4 -0.43 8.54 55.74
C SER A 4 -1.67 7.86 55.16
N THR A 5 -2.79 8.57 55.13
CA THR A 5 -3.97 8.16 54.37
C THR A 5 -3.65 8.33 52.89
N SER A 6 -3.16 7.28 52.24
CA SER A 6 -3.06 7.23 50.78
C SER A 6 -4.47 7.36 50.20
N THR A 7 -4.87 8.57 49.84
CA THR A 7 -6.10 8.84 49.09
C THR A 7 -5.95 8.24 47.70
N LYS A 8 -6.26 6.95 47.58
CA LYS A 8 -6.40 6.27 46.30
C LYS A 8 -7.36 7.06 45.42
N ALA A 9 -6.92 7.43 44.22
CA ALA A 9 -7.76 8.12 43.25
C ALA A 9 -8.93 7.21 42.83
N PRO A 10 -10.12 7.78 42.59
CA PRO A 10 -11.30 6.99 42.24
C PRO A 10 -11.20 6.44 40.82
N CYS A 11 -11.96 5.37 40.54
CA CYS A 11 -12.14 4.86 39.18
C CYS A 11 -12.80 5.92 38.28
N VAL A 12 -12.28 6.12 37.07
CA VAL A 12 -12.81 7.08 36.09
C VAL A 12 -14.24 6.76 35.65
N THR A 13 -14.60 5.48 35.59
CA THR A 13 -15.93 5.04 35.11
C THR A 13 -17.03 5.13 36.18
N CYS A 14 -16.77 4.62 37.38
CA CYS A 14 -17.80 4.53 38.44
C CYS A 14 -17.55 5.43 39.66
N ASN A 15 -16.46 6.20 39.66
CA ASN A 15 -16.04 7.10 40.73
C ASN A 15 -15.87 6.43 42.11
N ASN A 16 -15.84 5.10 42.17
CA ASN A 16 -15.67 4.36 43.41
C ASN A 16 -14.17 4.22 43.76
N LYS A 17 -13.86 4.34 45.05
CA LYS A 17 -12.51 4.11 45.61
C LYS A 17 -12.41 2.66 46.03
N GLY A 18 -12.27 1.77 45.05
CA GLY A 18 -12.14 0.34 45.26
C GLY A 18 -10.86 -0.05 46.01
N VAL A 19 -10.85 -1.27 46.57
CA VAL A 19 -9.66 -1.85 47.22
C VAL A 19 -8.55 -2.09 46.20
N ASP A 20 -8.94 -2.52 45.00
CA ASP A 20 -8.08 -2.81 43.87
C ASP A 20 -8.26 -1.74 42.77
N ILE A 21 -7.23 -0.93 42.60
CA ILE A 21 -7.17 0.16 41.61
C ILE A 21 -6.02 -0.11 40.66
N PHE A 22 -6.31 -0.05 39.37
CA PHE A 22 -5.37 -0.21 38.29
C PHE A 22 -5.23 1.11 37.55
N LYS A 23 -3.99 1.53 37.28
CA LYS A 23 -3.71 2.68 36.43
C LYS A 23 -3.24 2.18 35.06
N CYS A 24 -3.95 2.57 34.01
CA CYS A 24 -3.49 2.38 32.65
C CYS A 24 -2.48 3.48 32.34
N GLU A 25 -1.20 3.15 32.17
CA GLU A 25 -0.17 4.15 31.83
C GLU A 25 -0.34 4.69 30.41
N GLY A 26 -0.90 3.90 29.48
CA GLY A 26 -1.18 4.34 28.11
C GLY A 26 -2.25 5.41 28.03
N CYS A 27 -3.35 5.22 28.76
CA CYS A 27 -4.47 6.18 28.79
C CYS A 27 -4.31 7.23 29.91
N SER A 28 -3.38 7.03 30.85
CA SER A 28 -3.23 7.82 32.07
C SER A 28 -4.49 7.87 32.95
N GLU A 29 -5.34 6.85 32.85
CA GLU A 29 -6.61 6.73 33.56
C GLU A 29 -6.57 5.64 34.65
N ILE A 30 -7.41 5.80 35.67
CA ILE A 30 -7.47 4.90 36.82
C ILE A 30 -8.81 4.17 36.82
N PHE A 31 -8.77 2.85 36.95
CA PHE A 31 -9.93 1.96 36.90
C PHE A 31 -10.00 1.09 38.16
N CYS A 32 -11.20 0.68 38.57
CA CYS A 32 -11.34 -0.46 39.47
C CYS A 32 -11.17 -1.77 38.69
N GLY A 33 -10.96 -2.89 39.38
CA GLY A 33 -10.68 -4.19 38.73
C GLY A 33 -11.65 -4.56 37.59
N ASN A 34 -12.97 -4.34 37.77
CA ASN A 34 -13.96 -4.65 36.71
C ASN A 34 -13.77 -3.76 35.48
N HIS A 35 -13.77 -2.44 35.66
CA HIS A 35 -13.61 -1.49 34.55
C HIS A 35 -12.20 -1.54 33.94
N ALA A 36 -11.20 -2.07 34.65
CA ALA A 36 -9.88 -2.32 34.10
C ALA A 36 -9.90 -3.45 33.07
N ASN A 37 -10.69 -4.51 33.30
CA ASN A 37 -10.88 -5.59 32.33
C ASN A 37 -11.71 -5.11 31.14
N GLU A 38 -12.83 -4.42 31.38
CA GLU A 38 -13.64 -3.85 30.29
C GLU A 38 -12.83 -2.88 29.42
N HIS A 39 -11.97 -2.06 30.04
CA HIS A 39 -11.05 -1.18 29.32
C HIS A 39 -10.06 -1.97 28.45
N ARG A 40 -9.54 -3.10 28.94
CA ARG A 40 -8.63 -3.98 28.16
C ARG A 40 -9.35 -4.65 27.00
N ASP A 41 -10.57 -5.12 27.22
CA ASP A 41 -11.38 -5.73 26.15
C ASP A 41 -11.66 -4.71 25.05
N MET A 42 -12.09 -3.50 25.44
CA MET A 42 -12.30 -2.38 24.51
C MET A 42 -11.02 -2.01 23.72
N LEU A 43 -9.84 -2.05 24.35
CA LEU A 43 -8.57 -1.81 23.65
C LEU A 43 -8.21 -2.96 22.70
N SER A 44 -8.54 -4.20 23.06
CA SER A 44 -8.35 -5.37 22.19
C SER A 44 -9.21 -5.25 20.94
N ASP A 45 -10.49 -4.92 21.11
CA ASP A 45 -11.42 -4.75 19.98
C ASP A 45 -10.95 -3.63 19.03
N GLN A 46 -10.47 -2.52 19.60
CA GLN A 46 -9.90 -1.42 18.79
C GLN A 46 -8.64 -1.85 18.04
N LEU A 47 -7.77 -2.64 18.67
CA LEU A 47 -6.57 -3.14 18.01
C LEU A 47 -6.93 -4.09 16.86
N ASP A 48 -7.91 -4.97 17.05
CA ASP A 48 -8.38 -5.88 16.00
C ASP A 48 -8.91 -5.11 14.78
N ILE A 49 -9.64 -4.02 15.01
CA ILE A 49 -10.09 -3.12 13.92
C ILE A 49 -8.88 -2.50 13.19
N ILE A 50 -7.89 -1.98 13.92
CA ILE A 50 -6.69 -1.38 13.32
C ILE A 50 -5.92 -2.40 12.47
N VAL A 51 -5.80 -3.64 12.94
CA VAL A 51 -5.14 -4.72 12.19
C VAL A 51 -5.90 -5.03 10.91
N LEU A 52 -7.24 -5.15 10.98
CA LEU A 52 -8.07 -5.36 9.80
C LEU A 52 -7.95 -4.21 8.78
N GLU A 53 -7.98 -2.96 9.24
CA GLU A 53 -7.80 -1.78 8.38
C GLU A 53 -6.42 -1.75 7.73
N HIS A 54 -5.38 -2.12 8.48
CA HIS A 54 -4.02 -2.25 7.98
C HIS A 54 -3.94 -3.29 6.84
N ASP A 55 -4.51 -4.47 7.04
CA ASP A 55 -4.47 -5.55 6.05
C ASP A 55 -5.22 -5.16 4.77
N VAL A 56 -6.36 -4.48 4.91
CA VAL A 56 -7.12 -3.94 3.77
C VAL A 56 -6.30 -2.88 3.01
N LEU A 57 -5.59 -2.01 3.73
CA LEU A 57 -4.74 -1.00 3.12
C LEU A 57 -3.57 -1.63 2.36
N GLU A 58 -2.89 -2.61 2.95
CA GLU A 58 -1.78 -3.33 2.31
C GLU A 58 -2.23 -4.04 1.03
N GLN A 59 -3.38 -4.71 1.07
CA GLN A 59 -3.98 -5.36 -0.10
C GLN A 59 -4.31 -4.33 -1.19
N THR A 60 -4.92 -3.21 -0.82
CA THR A 60 -5.30 -2.14 -1.77
C THR A 60 -4.09 -1.54 -2.47
N ILE A 61 -3.01 -1.28 -1.72
CA ILE A 61 -1.76 -0.74 -2.27
C ILE A 61 -1.12 -1.75 -3.24
N THR A 62 -1.10 -3.03 -2.85
CA THR A 62 -0.53 -4.10 -3.66
C THR A 62 -1.29 -4.27 -4.98
N ASP A 63 -2.63 -4.27 -4.93
CA ASP A 63 -3.47 -4.40 -6.11
C ASP A 63 -3.31 -3.21 -7.06
N HIS A 64 -3.25 -1.99 -6.52
CA HIS A 64 -3.02 -0.79 -7.32
C HIS A 64 -1.64 -0.82 -8.00
N SER A 65 -0.59 -1.21 -7.28
CA SER A 65 0.76 -1.36 -7.81
C SER A 65 0.82 -2.40 -8.94
N ASN A 66 0.16 -3.55 -8.77
CA ASN A 66 0.09 -4.58 -9.79
C ASN A 66 -0.70 -4.12 -11.03
N HIS A 67 -1.82 -3.42 -10.83
CA HIS A 67 -2.60 -2.85 -11.94
C HIS A 67 -1.79 -1.83 -12.74
N ALA A 68 -1.06 -0.94 -12.07
CA ALA A 68 -0.18 0.04 -12.73
C ALA A 68 0.92 -0.63 -13.56
N LYS A 69 1.55 -1.69 -13.01
CA LYS A 69 2.56 -2.48 -13.74
C LYS A 69 1.98 -3.15 -14.99
N ASN A 70 0.80 -3.75 -14.87
CA ASN A 70 0.11 -4.40 -15.99
C ASN A 70 -0.25 -3.39 -17.08
N HIS A 71 -0.76 -2.21 -16.71
CA HIS A 71 -1.08 -1.15 -17.66
C HIS A 71 0.17 -0.65 -18.40
N HIS A 72 1.28 -0.46 -17.69
CA HIS A 72 2.56 -0.09 -18.28
C HIS A 72 3.08 -1.17 -19.27
N PHE A 73 2.94 -2.45 -18.92
CA PHE A 73 3.31 -3.56 -19.81
C PHE A 73 2.48 -3.55 -21.10
N LEU A 74 1.16 -3.38 -21.01
CA LEU A 74 0.27 -3.34 -22.19
C LEU A 74 0.61 -2.16 -23.11
N LEU A 75 0.82 -0.96 -22.56
CA LEU A 75 1.26 0.21 -23.34
C LEU A 75 2.60 -0.04 -24.04
N THR A 76 3.54 -0.70 -23.36
CA THR A 76 4.83 -1.07 -23.95
C THR A 76 4.65 -2.05 -25.12
N GLN A 77 3.73 -3.02 -25.01
CA GLN A 77 3.43 -3.94 -26.10
C GLN A 77 2.77 -3.24 -27.29
N ILE A 78 1.82 -2.35 -27.05
CA ILE A 78 1.17 -1.55 -28.10
C ILE A 78 2.22 -0.73 -28.86
N ASN A 79 3.13 -0.05 -28.15
CA ASN A 79 4.21 0.70 -28.79
C ASN A 79 5.10 -0.19 -29.65
N LYS A 80 5.41 -1.43 -29.22
CA LYS A 80 6.16 -2.38 -30.05
C LYS A 80 5.38 -2.80 -31.29
N TRP A 81 4.10 -3.12 -31.15
CA TRP A 81 3.25 -3.50 -32.27
C TRP A 81 3.08 -2.37 -33.29
N GLU A 82 3.16 -1.12 -32.86
CA GLU A 82 3.16 0.04 -33.75
C GLU A 82 4.52 0.21 -34.46
N GLN A 83 5.63 0.16 -33.72
CA GLN A 83 6.96 0.47 -34.26
C GLN A 83 7.52 -0.66 -35.13
N ASP A 84 7.32 -1.93 -34.77
CA ASP A 84 7.94 -3.05 -35.48
C ASP A 84 7.51 -3.15 -36.95
N PRO A 85 6.21 -3.03 -37.32
CA PRO A 85 5.79 -3.03 -38.71
C PRO A 85 6.31 -1.81 -39.48
N ILE A 86 6.34 -0.63 -38.85
CA ILE A 86 6.86 0.59 -39.48
C ILE A 86 8.33 0.40 -39.88
N ILE A 87 9.15 -0.11 -38.96
CA ILE A 87 10.56 -0.40 -39.22
C ILE A 87 10.72 -1.39 -40.38
N LYS A 88 9.93 -2.48 -40.38
CA LYS A 88 9.98 -3.49 -41.45
C LYS A 88 9.62 -2.92 -42.82
N ILE A 89 8.59 -2.08 -42.89
CA ILE A 89 8.18 -1.41 -44.13
C ILE A 89 9.30 -0.48 -44.61
N GLN A 90 9.88 0.31 -43.72
CA GLN A 90 10.99 1.21 -44.06
C GLN A 90 12.20 0.45 -44.59
N GLN A 91 12.56 -0.68 -43.96
CA GLN A 91 13.64 -1.56 -44.42
C GLN A 91 13.34 -2.09 -45.83
N ALA A 92 12.15 -2.64 -46.06
CA ALA A 92 11.77 -3.17 -47.37
C ALA A 92 11.79 -2.10 -48.47
N VAL A 93 11.34 -0.88 -48.16
CA VAL A 93 11.41 0.27 -49.09
C VAL A 93 12.85 0.63 -49.42
N GLU A 94 13.74 0.69 -48.42
CA GLU A 94 15.14 1.04 -48.64
C GLU A 94 15.90 -0.04 -49.42
N GLU A 95 15.66 -1.32 -49.13
CA GLU A 95 16.20 -2.44 -49.91
C GLU A 95 15.75 -2.37 -51.37
N THR A 96 14.46 -2.10 -51.60
CA THR A 96 13.91 -1.95 -52.96
C THR A 96 14.57 -0.77 -53.69
N ARG A 97 14.74 0.38 -53.02
CA ARG A 97 15.44 1.54 -53.60
C ARG A 97 16.88 1.20 -53.98
N GLN A 98 17.60 0.46 -53.14
CA GLN A 98 18.97 0.04 -53.43
C GLN A 98 19.04 -0.91 -54.63
N GLN A 99 18.10 -1.86 -54.73
CA GLN A 99 18.01 -2.76 -55.87
C GLN A 99 17.76 -2.00 -57.18
N ILE A 100 16.81 -1.05 -57.19
CA ILE A 100 16.52 -0.22 -58.35
C ILE A 100 17.74 0.61 -58.76
N LYS A 101 18.43 1.26 -57.80
CA LYS A 101 19.66 2.03 -58.07
C LYS A 101 20.73 1.17 -58.75
N LYS A 102 20.95 -0.06 -58.25
CA LYS A 102 21.91 -1.01 -58.86
C LYS A 102 21.52 -1.36 -60.29
N LEU A 103 20.23 -1.63 -60.54
CA LEU A 103 19.73 -1.93 -61.89
C LEU A 103 19.94 -0.74 -62.84
N ILE A 104 19.61 0.48 -62.41
CA ILE A 104 19.82 1.69 -63.22
C ILE A 104 21.30 1.90 -63.54
N CYS A 105 22.19 1.85 -62.53
CA CYS A 105 23.63 2.01 -62.74
C CYS A 105 24.23 0.92 -63.64
N SER A 106 23.69 -0.31 -63.61
CA SER A 106 24.13 -1.38 -64.50
C SER A 106 23.67 -1.20 -65.97
N HIS A 107 22.57 -0.48 -66.19
CA HIS A 107 22.00 -0.24 -67.52
C HIS A 107 22.56 1.03 -68.20
N THR A 108 23.01 2.03 -67.45
CA THR A 108 23.54 3.29 -67.98
C THR A 108 25.06 3.27 -68.23
N GLY A 109 25.75 2.16 -67.95
CA GLY A 109 27.20 1.98 -68.13
C GLY A 109 27.63 1.32 -69.45
N LYS A 110 26.79 1.32 -70.50
CA LYS A 110 27.12 0.88 -71.86
C LYS A 110 27.02 2.02 -72.85
#